data_AF-A0A7K4EZI8-F1
#
_entry.id   AF-A0A7K4EZI8-F1
#
_cell.length_a   1.000
_cell.length_b   1.000
_cell.length_c   1.000
_cell.angle_alpha   90.00
_cell.angle_beta   90.00
_cell.angle_gamma   90.00
#
_symmetry.space_group_name_H-M   'P 1'
#
loop_
_entity.id
_entity.type
_entity.pdbx_description
1 polymer ?
#
loop_
_entity_poly.entity_id
_entity_poly.type
_entity_poly.pdbx_seq_one_letter_code
_entity_poly.pdbx_strand_id
1 'polypeptide(L)' 'MREKFLFFCSCTAIEIMTAIGVTSYLFYLGESILSIISLVVFGKLIIFHFIMEYFDKKSTYKKSSIHRKNKTMIN' A
#
# COMPACT_ATOMS: atom_id res chain seq x y z
N MET A 1 5.64 -9.59 13.82
CA MET A 1 5.61 -8.96 12.47
C MET A 1 4.21 -8.56 12.00
N ARG A 2 3.20 -8.38 12.88
CA ARG A 2 1.85 -7.88 12.49
C ARG A 2 1.68 -6.36 12.59
N GLU A 3 2.68 -5.69 13.17
CA GLU A 3 2.63 -4.26 13.53
C GLU A 3 2.89 -3.38 12.30
N LYS A 4 3.69 -3.88 11.36
CA LYS A 4 4.03 -3.21 10.11
C LYS A 4 2.80 -3.12 9.17
N PHE A 5 1.97 -4.16 9.10
CA PHE A 5 0.79 -4.19 8.20
C PHE A 5 -0.29 -3.18 8.56
N LEU A 6 -0.57 -3.02 9.86
CA LEU A 6 -1.53 -2.01 10.34
C LEU A 6 -1.04 -0.60 10.04
N PHE A 7 0.28 -0.36 10.13
CA PHE A 7 0.88 0.92 9.78
C PHE A 7 0.77 1.22 8.27
N PHE A 8 1.00 0.23 7.40
CA PHE A 8 0.83 0.38 5.95
C PHE A 8 -0.62 0.68 5.55
N CYS A 9 -1.59 0.01 6.17
CA CYS A 9 -3.02 0.29 5.96
C CYS A 9 -3.41 1.71 6.38
N SER A 10 -2.95 2.17 7.55
CA SER A 10 -3.17 3.55 8.00
C SER A 10 -2.51 4.58 7.06
N CYS A 11 -1.28 4.34 6.59
CA CYS A 11 -0.61 5.20 5.61
C CYS A 11 -1.41 5.30 4.30
N THR A 12 -1.87 4.18 3.74
CA THR A 12 -2.67 4.19 2.51
C THR A 12 -4.01 4.91 2.69
N ALA A 13 -4.66 4.77 3.85
CA ALA A 13 -5.88 5.52 4.15
C ALA A 13 -5.62 7.03 4.20
N ILE A 14 -4.51 7.46 4.82
CA ILE A 14 -4.10 8.87 4.88
C ILE A 14 -3.74 9.40 3.48
N GLU A 15 -3.07 8.61 2.64
CA GLU A 15 -2.75 8.96 1.25
C GLU A 15 -4.01 9.20 0.42
N ILE A 16 -5.03 8.33 0.55
CA ILE A 16 -6.30 8.48 -0.17
C ILE A 16 -7.04 9.75 0.30
N MET A 17 -7.13 9.98 1.61
CA MET A 17 -7.76 11.20 2.14
C MET A 17 -7.06 12.46 1.67
N THR A 18 -5.72 12.44 1.65
CA THR A 18 -4.93 13.57 1.17
C THR A 18 -5.10 13.78 -0.34
N ALA A 19 -5.11 12.70 -1.13
CA ALA A 19 -5.32 12.79 -2.57
C ALA A 19 -6.71 13.38 -2.90
N ILE A 20 -7.76 12.96 -2.19
CA ILE A 20 -9.12 13.51 -2.36
C ILE A 20 -9.13 14.99 -1.96
N GLY A 21 -8.55 15.34 -0.80
CA GLY A 21 -8.51 16.71 -0.32
C GLY A 21 -7.78 17.65 -1.28
N VAL A 22 -6.58 17.27 -1.72
CA VAL A 22 -5.76 18.07 -2.64
C VAL A 22 -6.42 18.16 -4.01
N THR A 23 -6.91 17.05 -4.58
CA THR A 23 -7.60 17.06 -5.88
C THR A 23 -8.84 17.95 -5.84
N SER A 24 -9.67 17.82 -4.78
CA SER A 24 -10.88 18.63 -4.62
C SER A 24 -10.56 20.12 -4.44
N TYR A 25 -9.52 20.43 -3.67
CA TYR A 25 -9.07 21.80 -3.44
C TYR A 25 -8.55 22.44 -4.73
N LEU A 26 -7.68 21.75 -5.47
CA LEU A 26 -7.15 22.27 -6.74
C LEU A 26 -8.24 22.40 -7.81
N PHE A 27 -9.19 21.46 -7.84
CA PHE A 27 -10.35 21.55 -8.72
C PHE A 27 -11.21 22.78 -8.41
N TYR A 28 -11.40 23.10 -7.13
CA TYR A 28 -12.10 24.31 -6.70
C TYR A 28 -11.38 25.60 -7.15
N LEU A 29 -10.05 25.60 -7.16
CA LEU A 29 -9.23 26.72 -7.66
C LEU A 29 -9.19 26.84 -9.19
N GLY A 30 -9.72 25.86 -9.94
CA GLY A 30 -9.68 25.84 -11.41
C GLY A 30 -8.33 25.41 -11.99
N GLU A 31 -7.34 25.10 -11.14
CA GLU A 31 -5.98 24.71 -11.53
C GLU A 31 -5.90 23.22 -11.89
N SER A 32 -6.44 22.90 -13.06
CA SER A 32 -6.59 21.54 -13.58
C SER A 32 -5.24 20.82 -13.80
N ILE A 33 -4.20 21.57 -14.18
CA ILE A 33 -2.86 21.01 -14.43
C ILE A 33 -2.21 20.53 -13.13
N LEU A 34 -2.23 21.37 -12.08
CA LEU A 34 -1.72 20.95 -10.77
C LEU A 34 -2.52 19.76 -10.23
N SER A 35 -3.82 19.70 -10.48
CA SER A 35 -4.68 18.60 -10.01
C SER A 35 -4.25 17.27 -10.63
N ILE A 36 -3.92 17.26 -11.92
CA ILE A 36 -3.45 16.05 -12.61
C ILE A 36 -2.08 15.63 -12.08
N ILE A 37 -1.16 16.57 -11.89
CA ILE A 37 0.19 16.26 -11.36
C ILE A 37 0.07 15.66 -9.96
N SER A 38 -0.76 16.25 -9.10
CA SER A 38 -1.08 15.75 -7.76
C SER A 38 -1.60 14.31 -7.83
N LEU A 39 -2.61 14.04 -8.66
CA LEU A 39 -3.19 12.71 -8.81
C LEU A 39 -2.14 11.68 -9.25
N VAL A 40 -1.25 12.03 -10.19
CA VAL A 40 -0.20 11.13 -10.68
C VAL A 40 0.82 10.83 -9.58
N VAL A 41 1.25 11.83 -8.82
CA VAL A 41 2.23 11.66 -7.73
C VAL A 41 1.64 10.79 -6.62
N PHE A 42 0.42 11.08 -6.17
CA PHE A 42 -0.28 10.26 -5.18
C PHE A 42 -0.55 8.83 -5.71
N GLY A 43 -0.92 8.70 -6.98
CA GLY A 43 -1.12 7.41 -7.62
C GLY A 43 0.12 6.52 -7.60
N LYS A 44 1.32 7.07 -7.87
CA LYS A 44 2.56 6.29 -7.80
C LYS A 44 2.88 5.81 -6.38
N LEU A 45 2.60 6.62 -5.36
CA LEU A 45 2.83 6.28 -3.96
C LEU A 45 1.92 5.12 -3.51
N ILE A 46 0.63 5.20 -3.85
CA ILE A 46 -0.36 4.16 -3.57
C ILE A 46 0.04 2.83 -4.21
N ILE A 47 0.46 2.86 -5.48
CA ILE A 47 0.91 1.66 -6.20
C ILE A 47 2.13 1.02 -5.52
N PHE A 48 3.07 1.83 -5.03
CA PHE A 48 4.26 1.33 -4.36
C PHE A 48 3.91 0.63 -3.05
N HIS A 49 3.05 1.25 -2.24
CA HIS A 49 2.52 0.65 -1.00
C HIS A 49 1.78 -0.66 -1.28
N PHE A 50 0.96 -0.70 -2.33
CA PHE A 50 0.21 -1.90 -2.72
C PHE A 50 1.12 -3.05 -3.17
N ILE A 51 2.15 -2.78 -3.96
CA ILE A 51 3.10 -3.81 -4.40
C ILE A 51 3.85 -4.39 -3.21
N MET A 52 4.31 -3.55 -2.28
CA MET A 52 5.00 -4.01 -1.06
C MET A 52 4.07 -4.87 -0.20
N GLU A 53 2.82 -4.47 -0.01
CA GLU A 53 1.83 -5.27 0.72
C GLU A 53 1.55 -6.61 0.03
N TYR A 54 1.39 -6.58 -1.30
CA TYR A 54 1.14 -7.77 -2.09
C TYR A 54 2.31 -8.75 -2.05
N PHE A 55 3.54 -8.23 -2.13
CA PHE A 55 4.75 -9.05 -2.09
C PHE A 55 4.99 -9.66 -0.71
N ASP A 56 4.73 -8.92 0.36
CA ASP A 56 4.82 -9.44 1.73
C ASP A 56 3.82 -10.58 1.96
N LYS A 57 2.55 -10.40 1.56
CA LYS A 57 1.52 -11.46 1.65
C LYS A 57 1.96 -12.73 0.92
N LYS A 58 2.62 -12.61 -0.22
CA LYS A 58 3.16 -13.76 -0.98
C LYS A 58 4.35 -14.43 -0.28
N SER A 59 5.21 -13.65 0.39
CA SER A 59 6.35 -14.18 1.16
C SER A 59 5.90 -15.01 2.38
N THR A 60 4.80 -14.60 3.02
CA THR A 60 4.23 -15.30 4.18
C THR A 60 3.64 -16.67 3.79
N TYR A 61 3.07 -16.80 2.58
CA TYR A 61 2.58 -18.09 2.07
C TYR A 61 3.70 -19.11 1.80
N LYS A 62 4.89 -18.63 1.38
CA LYS A 62 6.07 -19.49 1.18
C LYS A 62 6.68 -19.94 2.51
N LYS A 63 6.59 -19.12 3.56
CA LYS A 63 7.09 -19.49 4.90
C LYS A 63 6.19 -20.51 5.61
N SER A 64 4.88 -20.46 5.38
CA SER A 64 3.91 -21.47 5.86
C SER A 64 4.15 -22.87 5.26
N SER A 65 4.51 -22.95 3.97
CA SER A 65 4.75 -24.23 3.29
C SER A 65 6.11 -24.86 3.61
N ILE A 66 7.13 -24.07 3.98
CA ILE A 66 8.42 -24.59 4.45
C ILE A 66 8.36 -25.03 5.92
N HIS A 67 7.59 -24.34 6.77
CA HIS A 67 7.44 -24.76 8.17
C HIS A 67 6.61 -26.05 8.35
N ARG A 68 5.80 -26.43 7.35
CA ARG A 68 5.10 -27.73 7.36
C ARG A 68 5.99 -28.90 6.93
N LYS A 69 7.00 -28.71 6.07
CA LYS A 69 7.91 -29.79 5.65
C LYS A 69 8.95 -30.15 6.72
N ASN A 70 9.38 -29.20 7.54
CA ASN A 70 10.38 -29.47 8.58
C ASN A 70 9.80 -30.12 9.85
N LYS A 71 8.48 -30.32 9.94
CA LYS A 71 7.84 -31.03 11.08
C LYS A 71 7.63 -32.52 10.81
N THR A 72 7.65 -32.94 9.55
CA THR A 72 7.46 -34.34 9.12
C THR A 72 8.77 -35.10 8.94
N MET A 73 9.92 -34.45 9.16
CA MET A 73 11.25 -35.08 9.08
C MET A 73 11.91 -35.22 10.47
N ILE A 74 11.16 -34.97 11.55
CA ILE A 74 11.61 -35.06 12.94
C ILE A 74 10.62 -35.90 13.78
N ASN A 75 9.80 -36.73 13.13
CA ASN A 75 8.96 -37.73 13.81
C ASN A 75 8.92 -39.01 13.01
#